data_AF-A0A3A4PQ50-F1
#
_entry.id   AF-A0A3A4PQ50-F1
#
_cell.length_a   1.000
_cell.length_b   1.000
_cell.length_c   1.000
_cell.angle_alpha   90.00
_cell.angle_beta   90.00
_cell.angle_gamma   90.00
#
_symmetry.space_group_name_H-M   'P 1'
#
loop_
_entity.id
_entity.type
_entity.pdbx_description
1 polymer ?
#
loop_
_entity_poly.entity_id
_entity_poly.type
_entity_poly.pdbx_seq_one_letter_code
_entity_poly.pdbx_strand_id
1 'polypeptide(L)'
;MIDPHELDVMLGGAWHPDLHPLCTRCGYDLTGSVSDRCPECGGSFSRRQIEREAYALKNRIRQLDFVPGVIDAGMWVCAVGAVLSVPVIVFNAWLGVALPFLARGLAWGCGCTGFLMAMSCLQALRIPPWARSKLKTPIDFRRAVMAMMLGGGQIATAILVP
;
A
#
# COMPACT_ATOMS: atom_id res chain seq x y z
N MET A 1 -8.27 28.26 0.57
CA MET A 1 -7.45 27.48 -0.38
C MET A 1 -6.02 27.81 0.01
N ILE A 2 -5.31 26.87 0.64
CA ILE A 2 -3.93 27.13 1.09
C ILE A 2 -3.04 27.11 -0.16
N ASP A 3 -2.21 28.14 -0.32
CA ASP A 3 -1.30 28.26 -1.45
C ASP A 3 -0.27 27.11 -1.38
N PRO A 4 -0.08 26.31 -2.46
CA PRO A 4 0.88 25.21 -2.46
C PRO A 4 2.28 25.62 -2.00
N HIS A 5 2.66 26.89 -2.22
CA HIS A 5 3.95 27.42 -1.81
C HIS A 5 4.04 27.68 -0.29
N GLU A 6 2.95 28.10 0.36
CA GLU A 6 2.89 28.20 1.83
C GLU A 6 2.89 26.82 2.48
N LEU A 7 2.27 25.82 1.83
CA LEU A 7 2.28 24.45 2.32
C LEU A 7 3.69 23.84 2.31
N ASP A 8 4.50 24.10 1.28
CA ASP A 8 5.90 23.63 1.19
C ASP A 8 6.82 24.34 2.20
N VAL A 9 6.54 25.60 2.54
CA VAL A 9 7.28 26.36 3.57
C VAL A 9 6.86 25.92 4.99
N MET A 10 5.57 25.69 5.24
CA MET A 10 5.07 25.14 6.51
C MET A 10 5.48 23.68 6.75
N LEU A 11 5.68 22.92 5.68
CA LEU A 11 6.28 21.57 5.72
C LEU A 11 7.80 21.60 5.93
N GLY A 12 8.40 22.78 6.06
CA GLY A 12 9.75 22.99 6.58
C GLY A 12 10.82 22.21 5.82
N GLY A 13 11.19 22.67 4.62
CA GLY A 13 12.49 22.31 4.01
C GLY A 13 12.73 20.83 3.70
N ALA A 14 11.78 19.94 3.93
CA ALA A 14 11.84 18.54 3.51
C ALA A 14 11.39 18.41 2.05
N TRP A 15 12.07 19.13 1.15
CA TRP A 15 12.43 18.47 -0.10
C TRP A 15 13.22 17.24 0.34
N HIS A 16 12.65 16.05 0.18
CA HIS A 16 13.46 14.85 0.29
C HIS A 16 14.65 15.09 -0.66
N PRO A 17 15.90 15.06 -0.19
CA PRO A 17 17.10 15.33 -0.99
C PRO A 17 17.32 14.36 -2.16
N ASP A 18 16.31 13.57 -2.49
CA ASP A 18 16.38 12.34 -3.24
C ASP A 18 15.38 12.28 -4.40
N LEU A 19 14.37 13.17 -4.46
CA LEU A 19 13.47 13.24 -5.61
C LEU A 19 13.98 14.29 -6.60
N HIS A 20 15.02 13.89 -7.31
CA HIS A 20 15.61 14.68 -8.37
C HIS A 20 14.69 14.64 -9.60
N PRO A 21 14.43 15.75 -10.29
CA PRO A 21 13.71 15.73 -11.55
C PRO A 21 14.51 14.92 -12.58
N LEU A 22 14.02 13.74 -12.95
CA LEU A 22 14.67 12.88 -13.94
C LEU A 22 14.07 13.10 -15.33
N CYS A 23 14.90 13.05 -16.37
CA CYS A 23 14.42 13.07 -17.75
C CYS A 23 13.62 11.80 -18.06
N THR A 24 12.39 11.94 -18.56
CA THR A 24 11.52 10.80 -18.90
C THR A 24 12.03 9.94 -20.07
N ARG A 25 12.93 10.48 -20.90
CA ARG A 25 13.54 9.77 -22.04
C ARG A 25 14.77 8.96 -21.66
N CYS A 26 15.73 9.59 -20.97
CA CYS A 26 17.04 8.96 -20.70
C CYS A 26 17.30 8.70 -19.20
N GLY A 27 16.44 9.17 -18.30
CA GLY A 27 16.66 9.05 -16.85
C GLY A 27 17.76 9.96 -16.29
N TYR A 28 18.30 10.90 -17.08
CA TYR A 28 19.31 11.84 -16.61
C TYR A 28 18.75 12.79 -15.55
N ASP A 29 19.56 13.11 -14.55
CA ASP A 29 19.24 14.05 -13.48
C ASP A 29 19.24 15.49 -14.00
N LEU A 30 18.09 16.14 -13.99
CA LEU A 30 17.90 17.51 -14.45
C LEU A 30 18.09 18.54 -13.32
N THR A 31 18.55 18.11 -12.14
CA THR A 31 18.84 19.01 -11.01
C THR A 31 19.84 20.08 -11.44
N GLY A 32 19.43 21.35 -11.31
CA GLY A 32 20.26 22.50 -11.72
C GLY A 32 20.22 22.85 -13.21
N SER A 33 19.45 22.13 -14.05
CA SER A 33 19.25 22.54 -15.45
C SER A 33 18.49 23.86 -15.52
N VAL A 34 19.07 24.84 -16.24
CA VAL A 34 18.43 26.15 -16.49
C VAL A 34 17.55 26.11 -17.75
N SER A 35 17.79 25.14 -18.63
CA SER A 35 17.05 25.00 -19.89
C SER A 35 15.97 23.94 -19.82
N ASP A 36 14.87 24.15 -20.56
CA ASP A 36 13.77 23.20 -20.78
C ASP A 36 14.17 22.06 -21.77
N ARG A 37 15.46 21.73 -21.86
CA ARG A 37 16.01 20.64 -22.67
C ARG A 37 16.98 19.82 -21.86
N CYS A 38 16.93 18.50 -22.05
CA CYS A 38 17.88 17.60 -21.44
C CYS A 38 19.25 17.74 -22.11
N PRO A 39 20.35 17.91 -21.35
CA PRO A 39 21.69 18.06 -21.93
C PRO A 39 22.19 16.77 -22.61
N GLU A 40 21.77 15.60 -22.12
CA GLU A 40 22.19 14.30 -22.68
C GLU A 40 21.40 13.92 -23.94
N CYS A 41 20.07 13.94 -23.89
CA CYS A 41 19.24 13.43 -24.98
C CYS A 41 18.62 14.52 -25.88
N GLY A 42 18.78 15.80 -25.54
CA GLY A 42 18.16 16.92 -26.26
C GLY A 42 16.63 16.99 -26.17
N GLY A 43 16.00 16.08 -25.42
CA GLY A 43 14.55 16.03 -25.24
C GLY A 43 14.03 17.30 -24.59
N SER A 44 13.00 17.91 -25.17
CA SER A 44 12.29 19.04 -24.58
C SER A 44 11.39 18.56 -23.44
N PHE A 45 11.39 19.29 -22.34
CA PHE A 45 10.47 19.07 -21.23
C PHE A 45 9.98 20.42 -20.71
N SER A 46 8.80 20.44 -20.09
CA SER A 46 8.37 21.62 -19.36
C SER A 46 8.74 21.45 -17.90
N ARG A 47 9.51 22.39 -17.33
CA ARG A 47 9.85 22.38 -15.90
C ARG A 47 8.60 22.30 -15.02
N ARG A 48 7.56 23.04 -15.36
CA ARG A 48 6.25 22.99 -14.67
C ARG A 48 5.59 21.62 -14.73
N GLN A 49 5.76 20.89 -15.84
CA GLN A 49 5.21 19.54 -15.97
C GLN A 49 5.97 18.54 -15.09
N ILE A 50 7.30 18.60 -15.10
CA ILE A 50 8.13 17.73 -14.26
C ILE A 50 7.85 17.99 -12.78
N GLU A 51 7.76 19.25 -12.37
CA GLU A 51 7.38 19.62 -11.01
C GLU A 51 6.02 19.04 -10.63
N ARG A 52 5.00 19.18 -11.48
CA ARG A 52 3.66 18.58 -11.25
C ARG A 52 3.73 17.06 -11.11
N GLU A 53 4.50 16.37 -11.95
CA GLU A 53 4.68 14.93 -11.88
C GLU A 53 5.41 14.50 -10.60
N ALA A 54 6.44 15.25 -10.19
CA ALA A 54 7.14 15.04 -8.93
C ALA A 54 6.22 15.26 -7.72
N TYR A 55 5.40 16.31 -7.73
CA TYR A 55 4.38 16.55 -6.69
C TYR A 55 3.33 15.44 -6.66
N ALA A 56 2.84 14.99 -7.81
CA ALA A 56 1.89 13.88 -7.89
C ALA A 56 2.49 12.58 -7.34
N LEU A 57 3.77 12.31 -7.63
CA LEU A 57 4.49 11.17 -7.09
C LEU A 57 4.70 11.29 -5.58
N LYS A 58 5.09 12.46 -5.07
CA LYS A 58 5.23 12.75 -3.63
C LYS A 58 3.92 12.48 -2.88
N ASN A 59 2.79 12.92 -3.44
CA ASN A 59 1.49 12.70 -2.83
C ASN A 59 1.11 11.21 -2.81
N ARG A 60 1.44 10.45 -3.88
CA ARG A 60 1.28 8.99 -3.89
C ARG A 60 2.15 8.32 -2.84
N ILE A 61 3.44 8.66 -2.75
CA ILE A 61 4.36 8.08 -1.75
C ILE A 61 3.86 8.35 -0.33
N ARG A 62 3.42 9.58 -0.04
CA ARG A 62 2.85 9.94 1.27
C ARG A 62 1.60 9.12 1.60
N GLN A 63 0.73 8.85 0.62
CA GLN A 63 -0.40 7.95 0.82
C GLN A 63 0.03 6.51 1.11
N LEU A 64 1.15 6.08 0.53
CA LEU A 64 1.72 4.75 0.73
C LEU A 64 2.44 4.58 2.08
N ASP A 65 2.99 5.65 2.66
CA ASP A 65 3.69 5.58 3.96
C ASP A 65 2.79 5.16 5.13
N PHE A 66 1.47 5.39 5.03
CA PHE A 66 0.52 4.94 6.04
C PHE A 66 0.16 3.45 5.90
N VAL A 67 0.29 2.90 4.70
CA VAL A 67 -0.10 1.53 4.36
C VAL A 67 0.62 0.45 5.17
N PRO A 68 1.95 0.49 5.44
CA PRO A 68 2.63 -0.57 6.18
C PRO A 68 2.11 -0.73 7.62
N GLY A 69 1.82 0.37 8.31
CA GLY A 69 1.24 0.32 9.66
C GLY A 69 -0.15 -0.33 9.65
N VAL A 70 -0.95 -0.03 8.62
CA VAL A 70 -2.25 -0.68 8.43
C VAL A 70 -2.07 -2.16 8.13
N ILE A 71 -1.17 -2.55 7.21
CA ILE A 71 -0.85 -3.95 6.85
C ILE A 71 -0.50 -4.78 8.09
N ASP A 72 0.43 -4.31 8.90
CA ASP A 72 0.87 -5.06 10.08
C ASP A 72 -0.29 -5.22 11.08
N ALA A 73 -1.09 -4.16 11.31
CA ALA A 73 -2.27 -4.25 12.16
C ALA A 73 -3.32 -5.23 11.62
N GLY A 74 -3.62 -5.20 10.32
CA GLY A 74 -4.61 -6.11 9.74
C GLY A 74 -4.13 -7.56 9.64
N MET A 75 -2.83 -7.81 9.47
CA MET A 75 -2.28 -9.16 9.61
C MET A 75 -2.49 -9.71 11.02
N TRP A 76 -2.27 -8.89 12.06
CA TRP A 76 -2.57 -9.27 13.44
C TRP A 76 -4.07 -9.57 13.64
N VAL A 77 -4.96 -8.73 13.12
CA VAL A 77 -6.41 -8.96 13.18
C VAL A 77 -6.80 -10.27 12.49
N CYS A 78 -6.26 -10.55 11.30
CA CYS A 78 -6.53 -11.79 10.58
C CYS A 78 -6.01 -13.02 11.34
N ALA A 79 -4.80 -12.94 11.91
CA ALA A 79 -4.20 -14.02 12.69
C ALA A 79 -5.02 -14.31 13.96
N VAL A 80 -5.38 -13.27 14.72
CA VAL A 80 -6.23 -13.40 15.91
C VAL A 80 -7.61 -13.96 15.53
N GLY A 81 -8.21 -13.46 14.46
CA GLY A 81 -9.48 -13.95 13.94
C GLY A 81 -9.43 -15.44 13.53
N ALA A 82 -8.33 -15.88 12.92
CA ALA A 82 -8.12 -17.29 12.57
C ALA A 82 -7.97 -18.16 13.83
N VAL A 83 -7.18 -17.72 14.81
CA VAL A 83 -6.99 -18.47 16.07
C VAL A 83 -8.28 -18.57 16.87
N LEU A 84 -9.09 -17.50 16.89
CA LEU A 84 -10.37 -17.49 17.60
C LEU A 84 -11.48 -18.26 16.86
N SER A 85 -11.43 -18.36 15.53
CA SER A 85 -12.45 -19.08 14.78
C SER A 85 -12.32 -20.60 14.89
N VAL A 86 -11.09 -21.14 15.03
CA VAL A 86 -10.85 -22.59 15.19
C VAL A 86 -11.63 -23.20 16.37
N PRO A 87 -11.51 -22.73 17.63
CA PRO A 87 -12.26 -23.31 18.73
C PRO A 87 -13.77 -23.12 18.53
N VAL A 88 -14.22 -21.99 17.99
CA VAL A 88 -15.65 -21.78 17.71
C VAL A 88 -16.18 -22.83 16.73
N ILE A 89 -15.43 -23.18 15.69
CA ILE A 89 -15.81 -24.24 14.74
C ILE A 89 -15.86 -25.61 15.44
N VAL A 90 -14.84 -25.93 16.25
CA VAL A 90 -14.76 -27.21 16.98
C VAL A 90 -15.87 -27.34 18.02
N PHE A 91 -16.17 -26.28 18.78
CA PHE A 91 -17.22 -26.25 19.80
C PHE A 91 -18.63 -26.16 19.21
N ASN A 92 -18.82 -25.53 18.05
CA ASN A 92 -20.13 -25.46 17.40
C ASN A 92 -20.62 -26.85 16.95
N ALA A 93 -19.71 -27.75 16.59
CA ALA A 93 -20.04 -29.16 16.36
C ALA A 93 -20.67 -29.86 17.58
N TRP A 94 -20.48 -29.29 18.79
CA TRP A 94 -20.97 -29.83 20.05
C TRP A 94 -22.23 -29.12 20.61
N LEU A 95 -22.39 -27.80 20.41
CA LEU A 95 -23.31 -26.97 21.21
C LEU A 95 -24.63 -26.55 20.53
N GLY A 96 -24.80 -26.76 19.23
CA GLY A 96 -26.11 -26.59 18.57
C GLY A 96 -26.51 -25.14 18.22
N VAL A 97 -26.62 -24.91 16.90
CA VAL A 97 -27.47 -23.99 16.13
C VAL A 97 -27.35 -22.45 16.33
N ALA A 98 -26.96 -21.89 17.47
CA ALA A 98 -26.96 -20.42 17.66
C ALA A 98 -25.62 -19.70 17.40
N LEU A 99 -24.47 -20.36 17.61
CA LEU A 99 -23.14 -19.79 17.32
C LEU A 99 -22.70 -19.72 15.83
N PRO A 100 -23.26 -20.46 14.84
CA PRO A 100 -22.68 -20.50 13.49
C PRO A 100 -22.83 -19.17 12.73
N PHE A 101 -23.90 -18.41 12.96
CA PHE A 101 -24.10 -17.14 12.25
C PHE A 101 -23.06 -16.08 12.63
N LEU A 102 -22.72 -16.00 13.91
CA LEU A 102 -21.74 -15.04 14.40
C LEU A 102 -20.32 -15.44 13.97
N ALA A 103 -20.02 -16.75 14.02
CA ALA A 103 -18.76 -17.29 13.50
C ALA A 103 -18.58 -17.04 12.01
N ARG A 104 -19.62 -17.26 11.20
CA ARG A 104 -19.61 -16.97 9.75
C ARG A 104 -19.43 -15.49 9.48
N GLY A 105 -20.13 -14.61 10.20
CA GLY A 105 -20.00 -13.16 10.04
C GLY A 105 -18.58 -12.68 10.33
N LEU A 106 -17.97 -13.16 11.42
CA LEU A 106 -16.59 -12.83 11.77
C LEU A 106 -15.58 -13.38 10.75
N ALA A 107 -15.75 -14.63 10.30
CA ALA A 107 -14.89 -15.23 9.29
C ALA A 107 -14.98 -14.51 7.93
N TRP A 108 -16.18 -14.09 7.53
CA TRP A 108 -16.39 -13.32 6.30
C TRP A 108 -15.77 -11.93 6.41
N GLY A 109 -15.98 -11.25 7.53
CA GLY A 109 -15.39 -9.93 7.79
C GLY A 109 -13.86 -9.97 7.76
N CYS A 110 -13.25 -10.91 8.46
CA CYS A 110 -11.79 -11.06 8.48
C CYS A 110 -11.23 -11.52 7.12
N GLY A 111 -11.97 -12.38 6.40
CA GLY A 111 -11.63 -12.80 5.05
C GLY A 111 -11.60 -11.64 4.05
N CYS A 112 -12.63 -10.78 4.08
CA CYS A 112 -12.71 -9.60 3.23
C CYS A 112 -11.62 -8.58 3.54
N THR A 113 -11.30 -8.32 4.82
CA THR A 113 -10.22 -7.39 5.17
C THR A 113 -8.86 -7.91 4.71
N GLY A 114 -8.57 -9.20 4.88
CA GLY A 114 -7.35 -9.83 4.35
C GLY A 114 -7.23 -9.71 2.83
N PHE A 115 -8.33 -9.88 2.10
CA PHE A 115 -8.35 -9.73 0.64
C PHE A 115 -8.13 -8.29 0.17
N LEU A 116 -8.80 -7.31 0.80
CA LEU A 116 -8.62 -5.89 0.49
C LEU A 116 -7.18 -5.45 0.74
N MET A 117 -6.55 -5.94 1.82
CA MET A 117 -5.14 -5.68 2.09
C MET A 117 -4.21 -6.28 1.05
N ALA A 118 -4.45 -7.53 0.65
CA ALA A 118 -3.67 -8.15 -0.42
C ALA A 118 -3.73 -7.33 -1.71
N MET A 119 -4.90 -6.80 -2.05
CA MET A 119 -5.08 -5.90 -3.19
C MET A 119 -4.31 -4.59 -3.02
N SER A 120 -4.30 -3.97 -1.84
CA SER A 120 -3.49 -2.79 -1.56
C SER A 120 -1.99 -3.06 -1.70
N CYS A 121 -1.50 -4.21 -1.24
CA CYS A 121 -0.12 -4.63 -1.44
C CYS A 121 0.22 -4.82 -2.93
N LEU A 122 -0.67 -5.44 -3.70
CA LEU A 122 -0.49 -5.60 -5.16
C LEU A 122 -0.47 -4.26 -5.90
N GLN A 123 -1.25 -3.28 -5.47
CA GLN A 123 -1.18 -1.92 -6.00
C GLN A 123 0.15 -1.25 -5.66
N ALA A 124 0.67 -1.44 -4.44
CA ALA A 124 1.99 -0.94 -4.07
C ALA A 124 3.13 -1.59 -4.89
N LEU A 125 2.96 -2.85 -5.29
CA LEU A 125 3.92 -3.50 -6.19
C LEU A 125 3.93 -2.94 -7.62
N ARG A 126 2.90 -2.19 -8.05
CA ARG A 126 2.93 -1.48 -9.34
C ARG A 126 3.86 -0.27 -9.35
N ILE A 127 4.41 0.13 -8.20
CA ILE A 127 5.38 1.21 -8.10
C ILE A 127 6.71 0.76 -8.74
N PRO A 128 7.35 1.62 -9.57
CA PRO A 128 8.61 1.28 -10.21
C PRO A 128 9.71 0.96 -9.19
N PRO A 129 10.65 0.06 -9.52
CA PRO A 129 11.60 -0.51 -8.56
C PRO A 129 12.51 0.54 -7.91
N TRP A 130 12.87 1.61 -8.64
CA TRP A 130 13.71 2.70 -8.12
C TRP A 130 13.03 3.49 -6.99
N ALA A 131 11.70 3.56 -6.96
CA ALA A 131 10.97 4.24 -5.89
C ALA A 131 10.79 3.34 -4.66
N ARG A 132 10.86 2.01 -4.82
CA ARG A 132 10.70 1.06 -3.71
C ARG A 132 11.85 1.13 -2.70
N SER A 133 13.05 1.47 -3.14
CA SER A 133 14.22 1.61 -2.25
C SER A 133 14.10 2.79 -1.27
N LYS A 134 13.20 3.74 -1.54
CA LYS A 134 12.94 4.91 -0.70
C LYS A 134 11.85 4.69 0.35
N LEU A 135 11.12 3.57 0.28
CA LEU A 135 10.11 3.24 1.29
C LEU A 135 10.80 2.85 2.59
N LYS A 136 10.35 3.43 3.71
CA LYS A 136 10.90 3.14 5.06
C LYS A 136 10.75 1.68 5.45
N THR A 137 9.75 1.00 4.90
CA THR A 137 9.50 -0.43 5.11
C THR A 137 9.51 -1.15 3.76
N PRO A 138 10.32 -2.21 3.59
CA PRO A 138 10.30 -3.01 2.38
C PRO A 138 8.96 -3.75 2.30
N ILE A 139 8.22 -3.51 1.21
CA ILE A 139 7.00 -4.26 0.92
C ILE A 139 7.42 -5.58 0.29
N ASP A 140 7.44 -6.63 1.11
CA ASP A 140 7.74 -7.98 0.66
C ASP A 140 6.53 -8.60 -0.05
N PHE A 141 6.76 -9.11 -1.26
CA PHE A 141 5.76 -9.92 -1.99
C PHE A 141 5.21 -11.07 -1.13
N ARG A 142 6.05 -11.64 -0.26
CA ARG A 142 5.68 -12.71 0.67
C ARG A 142 4.54 -12.31 1.61
N ARG A 143 4.54 -11.08 2.13
CA ARG A 143 3.48 -10.59 3.03
C ARG A 143 2.13 -10.49 2.31
N ALA A 144 2.16 -10.01 1.06
CA ALA A 144 0.95 -9.93 0.23
C ALA A 144 0.33 -11.31 -0.02
N VAL A 145 1.17 -12.31 -0.36
CA VAL A 145 0.73 -13.69 -0.57
C VAL A 145 0.19 -14.31 0.72
N MET A 146 0.86 -14.09 1.86
CA MET A 146 0.39 -14.59 3.16
C MET A 146 -0.97 -14.00 3.54
N ALA A 147 -1.16 -12.69 3.39
CA ALA A 147 -2.44 -12.04 3.65
C ALA A 147 -3.55 -12.59 2.73
N MET A 148 -3.24 -12.81 1.45
CA MET A 148 -4.17 -13.39 0.48
C MET A 148 -4.55 -14.84 0.83
N MET A 149 -3.58 -15.66 1.25
CA MET A 149 -3.83 -17.04 1.67
C MET A 149 -4.65 -17.11 2.97
N LEU A 150 -4.35 -16.27 3.96
CA LEU A 150 -5.11 -16.21 5.21
C LEU A 150 -6.55 -15.73 4.97
N GLY A 151 -6.72 -14.66 4.21
CA GLY A 151 -8.05 -14.15 3.87
C GLY A 151 -8.86 -15.16 3.04
N GLY A 152 -8.24 -15.77 2.02
CA GLY A 152 -8.87 -16.81 1.21
C GLY A 152 -9.25 -18.05 2.02
N GLY A 153 -8.39 -18.47 2.95
CA GLY A 153 -8.68 -19.57 3.87
C GLY A 153 -9.88 -19.29 4.76
N GLN A 154 -10.00 -18.08 5.30
CA GLN A 154 -11.16 -17.69 6.13
C GLN A 154 -12.46 -17.65 5.33
N ILE A 155 -12.45 -17.10 4.11
CA ILE A 155 -13.63 -17.12 3.23
C ILE A 155 -14.04 -18.57 2.90
N ALA A 156 -13.08 -19.43 2.59
CA ALA A 156 -13.34 -20.85 2.33
C ALA A 156 -13.95 -21.54 3.57
N THR A 157 -13.43 -21.28 4.78
CA THR A 157 -14.02 -21.82 6.01
C THR A 157 -15.45 -21.31 6.25
N ALA A 158 -15.74 -20.04 5.94
CA ALA A 158 -17.08 -19.49 6.08
C ALA A 158 -18.10 -20.16 5.14
N ILE A 159 -17.66 -20.59 3.96
CA ILE A 159 -18.50 -21.30 2.98
C ILE A 159 -18.68 -22.78 3.35
N LEU A 160 -17.63 -23.43 3.85
CA LEU A 160 -17.64 -24.87 4.14
C LEU A 160 -18.34 -25.24 5.45
N VAL A 161 -18.40 -24.35 6.43
CA VAL A 161 -19.13 -24.61 7.68
C VAL A 161 -20.64 -24.56 7.39
N PRO A 162 -21.39 -25.67 7.54
CA PRO A 162 -22.83 -25.75 7.28
C PRO A 162 -23.69 -25.06 8.34
#